data_AF-A0A2V9GED7-F1
#
_entry.id   AF-A0A2V9GED7-F1
#
_cell.length_a   1.000
_cell.length_b   1.000
_cell.length_c   1.000
_cell.angle_alpha   90.00
_cell.angle_beta   90.00
_cell.angle_gamma   90.00
#
_symmetry.space_group_name_H-M   'P 1'
#
loop_
_entity.id
_entity.type
_entity.pdbx_description
1 polymer ?
#
loop_
_entity_poly.entity_id
_entity_poly.type
_entity_poly.pdbx_seq_one_letter_code
_entity_poly.pdbx_strand_id
1 'polypeptide(L)'
;MKHRTPPHQNPGVKLMTVANMVAAPPAAGINSPGSRTSAQPIDPRESSVLTLKGDLWAINIEPNDCDLHLELSEVGGSVDDDRVIVEIPQTASFVAARNALLNRLKAAGVALHARTKLTQPIRVQVLGFAFYDAWHFSPTDPQRGNHHGSPQVGALWEIHPVWAIIFPAA
;
A
#
# COMPACT_ATOMS: atom_id res chain seq x y z
N MET A 1 -10.75 11.11 2.95
CA MET A 1 -9.55 11.78 3.49
C MET A 1 -8.36 10.87 3.22
N LYS A 2 -7.43 11.24 2.32
CA LYS A 2 -6.34 10.38 1.81
C LYS A 2 -5.41 9.93 2.95
N HIS A 3 -4.83 10.88 3.69
CA HIS A 3 -3.96 10.57 4.84
C HIS A 3 -4.72 10.67 6.17
N ARG A 4 -5.13 9.53 6.72
CA ARG A 4 -5.75 9.49 8.05
C ARG A 4 -4.70 9.51 9.16
N THR A 5 -4.99 10.23 10.24
CA THR A 5 -4.13 10.26 11.42
C THR A 5 -4.04 8.85 12.04
N PRO A 6 -2.84 8.35 12.34
CA PRO A 6 -2.67 7.11 13.09
C PRO A 6 -3.45 7.15 14.42
N PRO A 7 -4.10 6.07 14.82
CA PRO A 7 -4.92 6.08 16.02
C PRO A 7 -4.04 6.17 17.28
N HIS A 8 -4.48 6.94 18.28
CA HIS A 8 -3.76 7.08 19.56
C HIS A 8 -3.77 5.80 20.41
N GLN A 9 -4.76 4.92 20.19
CA GLN A 9 -4.90 3.62 20.83
C GLN A 9 -4.99 2.55 19.75
N ASN A 10 -4.55 1.33 20.05
CA ASN A 10 -4.61 0.22 19.11
C ASN A 10 -6.08 -0.26 18.96
N PRO A 11 -6.76 0.00 17.84
CA PRO A 11 -8.19 -0.33 17.68
C PRO A 11 -8.41 -1.83 17.38
N GLY A 12 -7.39 -2.66 17.57
CA GLY A 12 -7.32 -4.03 17.09
C GLY A 12 -6.61 -4.09 15.73
N VAL A 13 -5.42 -4.68 15.71
CA VAL A 13 -4.67 -4.95 14.48
C VAL A 13 -5.17 -6.27 13.88
N LYS A 14 -5.59 -6.24 12.62
CA LYS A 14 -5.92 -7.46 11.87
C LYS A 14 -4.73 -7.86 11.01
N LEU A 15 -4.42 -9.15 11.00
CA LEU A 15 -3.47 -9.71 10.04
C LEU A 15 -4.10 -9.70 8.65
N MET A 16 -3.36 -9.21 7.67
CA MET A 16 -3.69 -9.24 6.26
C MET A 16 -2.56 -9.93 5.49
N THR A 17 -2.93 -10.60 4.40
CA THR A 17 -1.99 -11.18 3.43
C THR A 17 -2.22 -10.52 2.08
N VAL A 18 -1.21 -10.55 1.20
CA VAL A 18 -1.34 -10.02 -0.16
C VAL A 18 -2.45 -10.76 -0.91
N ALA A 19 -2.50 -12.09 -0.82
CA ALA A 19 -3.52 -12.92 -1.44
C ALA A 19 -4.95 -12.57 -0.96
N ASN A 20 -5.14 -12.33 0.34
CA ASN A 20 -6.46 -11.95 0.87
C ASN A 20 -6.89 -10.55 0.42
N MET A 21 -5.94 -9.62 0.28
CA MET A 21 -6.21 -8.27 -0.20
C MET A 21 -6.46 -8.25 -1.72
N VAL A 22 -5.72 -9.06 -2.48
CA VAL A 22 -5.95 -9.29 -3.92
C VAL A 22 -7.30 -9.94 -4.19
N ALA A 23 -7.71 -10.90 -3.35
CA ALA A 23 -9.01 -11.57 -3.48
C ALA A 23 -10.18 -10.74 -2.91
N ALA A 24 -9.93 -9.62 -2.23
CA ALA A 24 -10.99 -8.84 -1.59
C ALA A 24 -11.87 -8.17 -2.66
N PRO A 25 -13.20 -8.26 -2.56
CA PRO A 25 -14.08 -7.64 -3.53
C PRO A 25 -13.94 -6.11 -3.48
N PRO A 26 -14.24 -5.41 -4.60
CA PRO A 26 -14.31 -3.94 -4.64
C PRO A 26 -15.09 -3.33 -3.48
N ALA A 27 -14.78 -2.08 -3.13
CA ALA A 27 -15.58 -1.34 -2.16
C ALA A 27 -17.04 -1.21 -2.64
N ALA A 28 -17.99 -1.40 -1.72
CA ALA A 28 -19.40 -1.32 -2.06
C ALA A 28 -19.76 0.10 -2.53
N GLY A 29 -20.62 0.20 -3.54
CA GLY A 29 -21.10 1.48 -4.07
C GLY A 29 -20.13 2.22 -5.00
N ILE A 30 -18.98 1.62 -5.34
CA ILE A 30 -18.06 2.17 -6.34
C ILE A 30 -18.44 1.65 -7.73
N ASN A 31 -18.84 2.57 -8.60
CA ASN A 31 -19.27 2.27 -9.97
C ASN A 31 -18.62 3.17 -11.04
N SER A 32 -17.80 4.13 -10.64
CA SER A 32 -17.01 4.98 -11.54
C SER A 32 -15.72 5.49 -10.88
N PRO A 33 -14.69 5.85 -11.68
CA PRO A 33 -13.47 6.47 -11.16
C PRO A 33 -13.79 7.73 -10.36
N GLY A 34 -13.21 7.85 -9.17
CA GLY A 34 -13.40 9.05 -8.33
C GLY A 34 -14.84 9.24 -7.84
N SER A 35 -15.71 8.22 -7.92
CA SER A 35 -17.09 8.25 -7.40
C SER A 35 -17.18 8.57 -5.90
N ARG A 36 -16.06 8.50 -5.18
CA ARG A 36 -15.95 8.93 -3.78
C ARG A 36 -15.68 10.42 -3.66
N THR A 37 -16.70 11.13 -3.20
CA THR A 37 -16.54 12.48 -2.65
C THR A 37 -16.31 12.41 -1.14
N SER A 38 -15.88 13.52 -0.52
CA SER A 38 -15.74 13.62 0.94
C SER A 38 -17.06 13.41 1.71
N ALA A 39 -18.21 13.44 1.02
CA ALA A 39 -19.54 13.27 1.60
C ALA A 39 -20.05 11.82 1.58
N GLN A 40 -19.39 10.91 0.84
CA GLN A 40 -19.79 9.50 0.79
C GLN A 40 -19.19 8.73 1.97
N PRO A 41 -19.96 7.83 2.64
CA PRO A 41 -19.42 6.93 3.66
C PRO A 41 -18.25 6.11 3.09
N ILE A 42 -17.16 6.05 3.86
CA ILE A 42 -16.06 5.13 3.59
C ILE A 42 -16.56 3.69 3.76
N ASP A 43 -15.96 2.75 3.02
CA ASP A 43 -16.27 1.33 3.20
C ASP A 43 -15.86 0.97 4.63
N PRO A 44 -16.69 0.25 5.41
CA PRO A 44 -16.36 -0.07 6.79
C PRO A 44 -15.01 -0.76 6.94
N ARG A 45 -14.54 -1.51 5.93
CA ARG A 45 -13.21 -2.13 5.92
C ARG A 45 -12.10 -1.11 6.07
N GLU A 46 -12.25 0.09 5.52
CA GLU A 46 -11.22 1.14 5.59
C GLU A 46 -10.97 1.59 7.02
N SER A 47 -11.93 1.46 7.94
CA SER A 47 -11.70 1.72 9.37
C SER A 47 -10.75 0.72 10.05
N SER A 48 -10.43 -0.40 9.39
CA SER A 48 -9.57 -1.44 9.94
C SER A 48 -8.10 -1.05 9.89
N VAL A 49 -7.41 -1.27 11.01
CA VAL A 49 -5.94 -1.26 11.07
C VAL A 49 -5.43 -2.64 10.69
N LEU A 50 -4.59 -2.68 9.66
CA LEU A 50 -4.03 -3.90 9.10
C LEU A 50 -2.52 -3.96 9.34
N THR A 51 -2.03 -5.16 9.64
CA THR A 51 -0.62 -5.49 9.44
C THR A 51 -0.47 -6.48 8.31
N LEU A 52 0.51 -6.26 7.44
CA LEU A 52 0.80 -7.11 6.29
C LEU A 52 2.29 -7.37 6.22
N LYS A 53 2.65 -8.64 6.02
CA LYS A 53 4.02 -9.06 5.69
C LYS A 53 4.09 -9.31 4.20
N GLY A 54 5.15 -8.85 3.55
CA GLY A 54 5.33 -9.03 2.12
C GLY A 54 6.75 -8.76 1.68
N ASP A 55 7.03 -9.06 0.42
CA ASP A 55 8.31 -8.85 -0.23
C ASP A 55 8.23 -7.63 -1.15
N LEU A 56 9.02 -6.61 -0.85
CA LEU A 56 9.06 -5.35 -1.59
C LEU A 56 9.78 -5.52 -2.91
N TRP A 57 9.11 -5.17 -4.02
CA TRP A 57 9.67 -5.30 -5.37
C TRP A 57 9.82 -3.97 -6.10
N ALA A 58 8.96 -3.00 -5.83
CA ALA A 58 9.01 -1.70 -6.49
C ALA A 58 8.66 -0.57 -5.54
N ILE A 59 9.29 0.58 -5.77
CA ILE A 59 9.05 1.84 -5.07
C ILE A 59 8.85 2.92 -6.12
N ASN A 60 7.71 3.61 -6.06
CA ASN A 60 7.44 4.81 -6.84
C ASN A 60 7.32 6.01 -5.89
N ILE A 61 7.81 7.16 -6.33
CA ILE A 61 7.54 8.44 -5.65
C ILE A 61 6.38 9.07 -6.41
N GLU A 62 5.22 9.16 -5.77
CA GLU A 62 4.02 9.70 -6.41
C GLU A 62 4.24 11.20 -6.73
N PRO A 63 4.01 11.64 -7.99
CA PRO A 63 4.36 13.00 -8.40
C PRO A 63 3.42 14.07 -7.83
N ASN A 64 2.24 13.68 -7.35
CA ASN A 64 1.19 14.58 -6.86
C ASN A 64 1.36 14.94 -5.37
N ASP A 65 1.87 14.03 -4.54
CA ASP A 65 2.02 14.24 -3.09
C ASP A 65 3.30 13.67 -2.47
N CYS A 66 4.19 13.12 -3.30
CA CYS A 66 5.47 12.54 -2.90
C CYS A 66 5.36 11.38 -1.89
N ASP A 67 4.19 10.74 -1.83
CA ASP A 67 4.03 9.50 -1.08
C ASP A 67 4.96 8.42 -1.67
N LEU A 68 5.53 7.60 -0.80
CA LEU A 68 6.29 6.42 -1.23
C LEU A 68 5.29 5.28 -1.45
N HIS A 69 5.02 5.00 -2.70
CA HIS A 69 4.21 3.89 -3.16
C HIS A 69 5.06 2.64 -3.27
N LEU A 70 4.72 1.62 -2.51
CA LEU A 70 5.47 0.37 -2.41
C LEU A 70 4.63 -0.80 -2.93
N GLU A 71 5.16 -1.59 -3.84
CA GLU A 71 4.49 -2.79 -4.33
C GLU A 71 5.05 -4.04 -3.64
N LEU A 72 4.18 -4.74 -2.91
CA LEU A 72 4.51 -5.92 -2.11
C LEU A 72 3.86 -7.18 -2.68
N SER A 73 4.65 -8.22 -2.94
CA SER A 73 4.12 -9.57 -3.16
C SER A 73 3.92 -10.30 -1.84
N GLU A 74 3.34 -11.50 -1.90
CA GLU A 74 3.41 -12.44 -0.79
C GLU A 74 4.87 -12.71 -0.37
N VAL A 75 5.00 -13.12 0.90
CA VAL A 75 6.26 -13.60 1.47
C VAL A 75 6.77 -14.83 0.69
N GLY A 76 7.97 -14.72 0.13
CA GLY A 76 8.58 -15.76 -0.70
C GLY A 76 8.09 -15.78 -2.14
N GLY A 77 7.30 -14.78 -2.54
CA GLY A 77 6.79 -14.64 -3.91
C GLY A 77 7.89 -14.32 -4.92
N SER A 78 7.56 -14.50 -6.20
CA SER A 78 8.41 -14.19 -7.34
C SER A 78 8.24 -12.74 -7.82
N VAL A 79 9.11 -12.30 -8.74
CA VAL A 79 8.99 -10.98 -9.39
C VAL A 79 7.72 -10.85 -10.23
N ASP A 80 7.12 -11.96 -10.65
CA ASP A 80 5.93 -11.97 -11.52
C ASP A 80 4.62 -12.19 -10.73
N ASP A 81 4.70 -12.42 -9.42
CA ASP A 81 3.54 -12.66 -8.57
C ASP A 81 2.71 -11.39 -8.37
N ASP A 82 1.42 -11.58 -8.07
CA ASP A 82 0.50 -10.51 -7.71
C ASP A 82 1.01 -9.70 -6.51
N ARG A 83 0.69 -8.41 -6.53
CA ARG A 83 1.13 -7.43 -5.54
C ARG A 83 -0.02 -6.57 -5.06
N VAL A 84 0.19 -5.98 -3.89
CA VAL A 84 -0.63 -4.90 -3.35
C VAL A 84 0.22 -3.66 -3.14
N ILE A 85 -0.44 -2.51 -3.15
CA ILE A 85 0.19 -1.24 -2.88
C ILE A 85 0.10 -0.93 -1.40
N VAL A 86 1.20 -0.42 -0.84
CA VAL A 86 1.20 0.24 0.45
C VAL A 86 1.89 1.59 0.31
N GLU A 87 1.30 2.63 0.90
CA GLU A 87 1.78 4.00 0.73
C GLU A 87 2.23 4.61 2.06
N ILE A 88 3.43 5.20 2.08
CA ILE A 88 3.97 5.96 3.22
C ILE A 88 3.97 7.46 2.87
N PRO A 89 3.13 8.27 3.52
CA PRO A 89 3.12 9.70 3.25
C PRO A 89 4.37 10.44 3.73
N GLN A 90 4.57 11.65 3.22
CA GLN A 90 5.68 12.50 3.64
C GLN A 90 5.41 13.36 4.89
N THR A 91 4.17 13.42 5.38
CA THR A 91 3.80 14.29 6.50
C THR A 91 4.35 13.80 7.84
N ALA A 92 4.43 14.70 8.83
CA ALA A 92 5.15 14.49 10.10
C ALA A 92 4.84 13.16 10.81
N SER A 93 3.57 12.72 10.77
CA SER A 93 3.10 11.48 11.41
C SER A 93 3.71 10.19 10.81
N PHE A 94 4.31 10.25 9.62
CA PHE A 94 4.79 9.09 8.86
C PHE A 94 6.30 9.12 8.59
N VAL A 95 6.99 10.20 9.01
CA VAL A 95 8.43 10.39 8.82
C VAL A 95 9.25 9.24 9.40
N ALA A 96 8.84 8.67 10.55
CA ALA A 96 9.52 7.54 11.15
C ALA A 96 9.54 6.30 10.22
N ALA A 97 8.37 5.93 9.66
CA ALA A 97 8.27 4.83 8.70
C ALA A 97 9.06 5.13 7.42
N ARG A 98 8.95 6.37 6.92
CA ARG A 98 9.68 6.81 5.74
C ARG A 98 11.20 6.70 5.92
N ASN A 99 11.73 7.19 7.04
CA ASN A 99 13.15 7.11 7.36
C ASN A 99 13.62 5.66 7.54
N ALA A 100 12.81 4.81 8.17
CA ALA A 100 13.12 3.39 8.31
C ALA A 100 13.30 2.71 6.93
N LEU A 101 12.39 2.99 5.99
CA LEU A 101 12.51 2.49 4.61
C LEU A 101 13.76 3.04 3.90
N LEU A 102 13.97 4.36 3.92
CA LEU A 102 15.12 4.97 3.25
C LEU A 102 16.45 4.45 3.81
N ASN A 103 16.54 4.26 5.12
CA ASN A 103 17.73 3.68 5.77
C ASN A 103 17.94 2.22 5.33
N ARG A 104 16.88 1.42 5.21
CA ARG A 104 16.99 0.04 4.73
C ARG A 104 17.44 -0.02 3.26
N LEU A 105 16.86 0.81 2.39
CA LEU A 105 17.24 0.88 0.99
C LEU A 105 18.71 1.27 0.84
N LYS A 106 19.16 2.29 1.59
CA LYS A 106 20.57 2.69 1.64
C LYS A 106 21.48 1.56 2.10
N ALA A 107 21.10 0.83 3.16
CA ALA A 107 21.87 -0.30 3.67
C ALA A 107 21.94 -1.46 2.67
N ALA A 108 20.93 -1.63 1.81
CA ALA A 108 20.90 -2.59 0.72
C ALA A 108 21.62 -2.11 -0.56
N GLY A 109 22.22 -0.91 -0.54
CA GLY A 109 22.88 -0.33 -1.72
C GLY A 109 21.92 0.13 -2.81
N VAL A 110 20.64 0.35 -2.48
CA VAL A 110 19.61 0.79 -3.43
C VAL A 110 19.52 2.31 -3.43
N ALA A 111 19.74 2.92 -4.59
CA ALA A 111 19.45 4.33 -4.83
C ALA A 111 17.98 4.50 -5.26
N LEU A 112 17.26 5.41 -4.59
CA LEU A 112 15.86 5.67 -4.89
C LEU A 112 15.73 6.71 -6.02
N HIS A 113 15.01 6.34 -7.07
CA HIS A 113 14.58 7.21 -8.17
C HIS A 113 13.04 7.33 -8.20
N ALA A 114 12.50 8.15 -9.10
CA ALA A 114 11.06 8.34 -9.28
C ALA A 114 10.29 7.02 -9.44
N ARG A 115 10.91 6.04 -10.12
CA ARG A 115 10.48 4.64 -10.13
C ARG A 115 11.70 3.76 -9.93
N THR A 116 11.65 2.88 -8.94
CA THR A 116 12.75 2.01 -8.53
C THR A 116 12.24 0.58 -8.46
N LYS A 117 12.78 -0.31 -9.29
CA LYS A 117 12.52 -1.75 -9.20
C LYS A 117 13.70 -2.43 -8.52
N LEU A 118 13.40 -3.35 -7.61
CA LEU A 118 14.41 -4.14 -6.91
C LEU A 118 14.67 -5.43 -7.68
N THR A 119 15.95 -5.79 -7.80
CA THR A 119 16.37 -7.08 -8.38
C THR A 119 16.34 -8.22 -7.37
N GLN A 120 16.33 -7.89 -6.07
CA GLN A 120 16.13 -8.79 -4.96
C GLN A 120 15.11 -8.16 -4.01
N PRO A 121 14.10 -8.91 -3.56
CA PRO A 121 13.06 -8.32 -2.73
C PRO A 121 13.61 -7.97 -1.35
N ILE A 122 13.01 -6.97 -0.72
CA ILE A 122 13.24 -6.67 0.69
C ILE A 122 12.01 -7.11 1.48
N ARG A 123 12.17 -8.09 2.37
CA ARG A 123 11.11 -8.48 3.30
C ARG A 123 10.73 -7.32 4.22
N VAL A 124 9.44 -7.01 4.27
CA VAL A 124 8.88 -5.99 5.15
C VAL A 124 7.67 -6.51 5.92
N GLN A 125 7.39 -5.87 7.04
CA GLN A 125 6.08 -5.89 7.67
C GLN A 125 5.62 -4.45 7.88
N VAL A 126 4.41 -4.13 7.45
CA VAL A 126 3.82 -2.81 7.58
C VAL A 126 2.65 -2.81 8.55
N LEU A 127 2.32 -1.63 9.07
CA LEU A 127 1.13 -1.33 9.84
C LEU A 127 0.51 -0.04 9.28
N GLY A 128 -0.76 -0.13 8.90
CA GLY A 128 -1.48 0.98 8.31
C GLY A 128 -2.99 0.76 8.33
N PHE A 129 -3.74 1.66 7.71
CA PHE A 129 -5.16 1.42 7.50
C PHE A 129 -5.42 0.72 6.16
N ALA A 130 -6.47 -0.09 6.08
CA ALA A 130 -7.01 -0.47 4.78
C ALA A 130 -7.50 0.78 4.04
N PHE A 131 -7.22 0.88 2.75
CA PHE A 131 -7.66 1.98 1.90
C PHE A 131 -8.14 1.42 0.56
N TYR A 132 -9.20 1.98 0.00
CA TYR A 132 -9.65 1.61 -1.33
C TYR A 132 -9.51 2.79 -2.28
N ASP A 133 -8.57 2.69 -3.22
CA ASP A 133 -8.30 3.77 -4.16
C ASP A 133 -9.29 3.77 -5.32
N ALA A 134 -10.47 4.34 -5.06
CA ALA A 134 -11.53 4.47 -6.04
C ALA A 134 -11.17 5.39 -7.22
N TRP A 135 -10.08 6.17 -7.16
CA TRP A 135 -9.66 6.99 -8.30
C TRP A 135 -9.26 6.11 -9.49
N HIS A 136 -8.70 4.95 -9.21
CA HIS A 136 -8.25 4.00 -10.23
C HIS A 136 -9.31 3.01 -10.67
N PHE A 137 -10.53 3.09 -10.14
CA PHE A 137 -11.60 2.14 -10.50
C PHE A 137 -11.85 2.08 -12.01
N SER A 138 -12.00 0.87 -12.53
CA SER A 138 -12.39 0.62 -13.92
C SER A 138 -13.54 -0.38 -13.97
N PRO A 139 -14.63 -0.12 -14.70
CA PRO A 139 -15.70 -1.11 -14.84
C PRO A 139 -15.27 -2.36 -15.64
N THR A 140 -14.23 -2.27 -16.47
CA THR A 140 -13.72 -3.40 -17.26
C THR A 140 -12.71 -4.26 -16.49
N ASP A 141 -12.14 -3.71 -15.41
CA ASP A 141 -11.24 -4.40 -14.49
C ASP A 141 -11.48 -3.83 -13.09
N PRO A 142 -12.59 -4.21 -12.43
CA PRO A 142 -12.99 -3.60 -11.16
C PRO A 142 -12.09 -4.03 -10.00
N GLN A 143 -11.29 -5.07 -10.19
CA GLN A 143 -10.39 -5.59 -9.16
C GLN A 143 -9.10 -4.77 -9.12
N ARG A 144 -8.42 -4.67 -10.26
CA ARG A 144 -7.12 -3.99 -10.39
C ARG A 144 -7.24 -2.53 -10.81
N GLY A 145 -8.33 -2.17 -11.47
CA GLY A 145 -8.52 -0.82 -11.99
C GLY A 145 -7.60 -0.47 -13.15
N ASN A 146 -7.35 0.82 -13.32
CA ASN A 146 -6.49 1.37 -14.37
C ASN A 146 -5.45 2.33 -13.78
N HIS A 147 -4.20 2.24 -14.28
CA HIS A 147 -3.08 3.10 -13.87
C HIS A 147 -2.72 3.04 -12.37
N HIS A 148 -3.00 1.91 -11.71
CA HIS A 148 -2.81 1.68 -10.28
C HIS A 148 -1.52 0.88 -10.01
N GLY A 149 -0.36 1.48 -10.33
CA GLY A 149 0.94 0.79 -10.22
C GLY A 149 1.27 -0.11 -11.42
N SER A 150 2.13 -1.12 -11.19
CA SER A 150 2.62 -2.02 -12.23
C SER A 150 1.59 -3.05 -12.73
N PRO A 151 1.91 -3.82 -13.80
CA PRO A 151 1.14 -4.99 -14.21
C PRO A 151 0.85 -6.02 -13.11
N GLN A 152 1.74 -6.11 -12.12
CA GLN A 152 1.63 -7.07 -11.03
C GLN A 152 0.71 -6.61 -9.90
N VAL A 153 0.34 -5.33 -9.81
CA VAL A 153 -0.60 -4.89 -8.78
C VAL A 153 -1.97 -5.47 -9.10
N GLY A 154 -2.50 -6.30 -8.20
CA GLY A 154 -3.70 -7.10 -8.42
C GLY A 154 -4.96 -6.57 -7.76
N ALA A 155 -4.89 -5.46 -7.01
CA ALA A 155 -6.06 -4.90 -6.31
C ALA A 155 -6.00 -3.39 -6.11
N LEU A 156 -7.19 -2.76 -6.15
CA LEU A 156 -7.46 -1.39 -5.72
C LEU A 156 -7.44 -1.21 -4.19
N TRP A 157 -7.44 -2.31 -3.44
CA TRP A 157 -7.22 -2.29 -2.00
C TRP A 157 -5.74 -2.11 -1.69
N GLU A 158 -5.46 -1.18 -0.81
CA GLU A 158 -4.13 -0.80 -0.36
C GLU A 158 -4.02 -0.79 1.15
N ILE A 159 -2.79 -0.63 1.63
CA ILE A 159 -2.55 -0.13 2.99
C ILE A 159 -2.08 1.31 2.90
N HIS A 160 -2.96 2.24 3.27
CA HIS A 160 -2.68 3.67 3.27
C HIS A 160 -3.49 4.45 4.32
N PRO A 161 -2.84 5.32 5.09
CA PRO A 161 -1.39 5.49 5.22
C PRO A 161 -0.73 4.39 6.07
N VAL A 162 0.52 4.06 5.73
CA VAL A 162 1.43 3.27 6.57
C VAL A 162 2.17 4.20 7.52
N TRP A 163 2.10 3.92 8.83
CA TRP A 163 2.85 4.66 9.86
C TRP A 163 3.91 3.85 10.59
N ALA A 164 3.98 2.55 10.36
CA ALA A 164 5.10 1.74 10.81
C ALA A 164 5.50 0.71 9.74
N ILE A 165 6.80 0.58 9.55
CA ILE A 165 7.44 -0.44 8.73
C ILE A 165 8.59 -1.04 9.53
N ILE A 166 8.67 -2.36 9.56
CA ILE A 166 9.77 -3.10 10.17
C ILE A 166 10.35 -4.08 9.17
N PHE A 167 11.63 -4.39 9.36
CA PHE A 167 12.38 -5.33 8.53
C PHE A 167 12.72 -6.54 9.39
N PRO A 168 12.00 -7.67 9.23
CA PRO A 168 12.31 -8.89 9.96
C PRO A 168 13.76 -9.31 9.74
N ALA A 169 14.35 -9.96 10.75
CA ALA A 169 15.63 -10.64 10.57
C ALA A 169 15.53 -11.67 9.44
N ALA A 170 16.61 -11.83 8.69
CA ALA A 170 16.75 -12.85 7.66
C ALA A 170 16.72 -14.26 8.27
#